data_AF-A0A1L9ATV7-F1
#
_entry.id   AF-A0A1L9ATV7-F1
#
_cell.length_a   1.000
_cell.length_b   1.000
_cell.length_c   1.000
_cell.angle_alpha   90.00
_cell.angle_beta   90.00
_cell.angle_gamma   90.00
#
_symmetry.space_group_name_H-M   'P 1'
#
loop_
_entity.id
_entity.type
_entity.pdbx_description
1 polymer ?
#
loop_
_entity_poly.entity_id
_entity_poly.type
_entity_poly.pdbx_seq_one_letter_code
_entity_poly.pdbx_strand_id
1 'polypeptide(L)'
;MRVSPSYRFSGHETFPCRYAWLPKAIGVIATEPAVLADDKKAMVALGLGKNMVRATRFWVQASGMATLGANGQFAITPLGEQILGEFGLDPFLEDVRTLWLLHWQLSSHVAEPLFAWDFLLNRWPHPELSKSAALRAFRHESDRMDRERELSDSTFAIFGQPRAIGHAALG
;
A
#
# COMPACT_ATOMS: atom_id res chain seq x y z
N MET A 1 13.12 -10.43 -23.20
CA MET A 1 12.26 -9.24 -23.19
C MET A 1 12.11 -8.80 -21.74
N ARG A 2 12.69 -7.67 -21.32
CA ARG A 2 12.44 -7.14 -19.96
C ARG A 2 11.03 -6.55 -19.98
N VAL A 3 10.09 -7.22 -19.33
CA VAL A 3 8.75 -6.68 -19.10
C VAL A 3 8.93 -5.51 -18.14
N SER A 4 8.48 -4.31 -18.54
CA SER A 4 8.44 -3.17 -17.63
C SER A 4 7.46 -3.48 -16.49
N PRO A 5 7.85 -3.30 -15.21
CA PRO A 5 6.97 -3.61 -14.09
C PRO A 5 5.69 -2.76 -14.13
N SER A 6 4.56 -3.33 -13.74
CA SER A 6 3.30 -2.59 -13.58
C SER A 6 3.27 -1.92 -12.21
N TYR A 7 3.95 -0.77 -12.11
CA TYR A 7 4.10 -0.06 -10.84
C TYR A 7 2.76 0.36 -10.21
N ARG A 8 2.63 0.16 -8.90
CA ARG A 8 1.52 0.69 -8.08
C ARG A 8 1.93 2.02 -7.45
N PHE A 9 1.24 3.09 -7.83
CA PHE A 9 1.49 4.45 -7.35
C PHE A 9 0.57 4.90 -6.20
N SER A 10 -0.61 4.29 -6.09
CA SER A 10 -1.65 4.72 -5.16
C SER A 10 -2.52 3.54 -4.70
N GLY A 11 -3.58 3.83 -3.93
CA GLY A 11 -4.54 2.83 -3.42
C GLY A 11 -4.52 2.67 -1.90
N HIS A 12 -3.47 3.14 -1.22
CA HIS A 12 -3.41 3.17 0.24
C HIS A 12 -4.05 4.42 0.85
N GLU A 13 -4.68 5.30 0.04
CA GLU A 13 -5.41 6.50 0.50
C GLU A 13 -4.61 7.37 1.49
N THR A 14 -3.29 7.51 1.27
CA THR A 14 -2.32 8.19 2.15
C THR A 14 -2.06 7.55 3.53
N PHE A 15 -2.73 6.44 3.84
CA PHE A 15 -2.54 5.73 5.11
C PHE A 15 -1.36 4.76 5.05
N PRO A 16 -0.43 4.79 6.03
CA PRO A 16 0.53 3.71 6.22
C PRO A 16 -0.19 2.43 6.66
N CYS A 17 0.44 1.28 6.46
CA CYS A 17 -0.07 0.02 7.01
C CYS A 17 -0.05 0.11 8.54
N ARG A 18 -1.21 -0.10 9.18
CA ARG A 18 -1.30 -0.13 10.63
C ARG A 18 -1.23 -1.56 11.12
N TYR A 19 -0.56 -1.77 12.25
CA TYR A 19 -0.35 -3.07 12.89
C TYR A 19 -1.59 -3.98 12.87
N ALA A 20 -2.72 -3.47 13.36
CA ALA A 20 -3.94 -4.27 13.49
C ALA A 20 -4.70 -4.51 12.16
N TRP A 21 -4.29 -3.93 11.04
CA TRP A 21 -5.06 -4.02 9.80
C TRP A 21 -4.95 -5.39 9.14
N LEU A 22 -3.74 -5.94 9.01
CA LEU A 22 -3.56 -7.25 8.36
C LEU A 22 -4.21 -8.38 9.20
N PRO A 23 -3.96 -8.51 10.52
CA PRO A 23 -4.64 -9.51 11.35
C PRO A 23 -6.17 -9.44 11.27
N LYS A 24 -6.74 -8.23 11.41
CA LYS A 24 -8.20 -8.05 11.34
C LYS A 24 -8.75 -8.41 9.97
N ALA A 25 -8.08 -8.01 8.90
CA ALA A 25 -8.51 -8.32 7.54
C ALA A 25 -8.51 -9.83 7.28
N ILE A 26 -7.46 -10.54 7.69
CA ILE A 26 -7.37 -12.00 7.52
C ILE A 26 -8.46 -12.69 8.33
N GLY A 27 -8.69 -12.29 9.58
CA GLY A 27 -9.78 -12.83 10.40
C GLY A 27 -11.17 -12.67 9.77
N VAL A 28 -11.48 -11.50 9.20
CA VAL A 28 -12.79 -11.31 8.53
C VAL A 28 -12.88 -12.04 7.18
N ILE A 29 -11.77 -12.15 6.43
CA ILE A 29 -11.75 -12.91 5.16
C ILE A 29 -11.96 -14.41 5.42
N ALA A 30 -11.36 -14.95 6.49
CA ALA A 30 -11.49 -16.36 6.87
C ALA A 30 -12.94 -16.77 7.13
N THR A 31 -13.77 -15.83 7.59
CA THR A 31 -15.18 -16.07 7.93
C THR A 31 -16.14 -15.71 6.78
N GLU A 32 -15.90 -14.59 6.09
CA GLU A 32 -16.70 -14.15 4.94
C GLU A 32 -15.75 -13.64 3.83
N PRO A 33 -15.36 -14.49 2.86
CA PRO A 33 -14.41 -14.11 1.79
C PRO A 33 -14.82 -12.89 0.96
N ALA A 34 -16.13 -12.60 0.90
CA ALA A 34 -16.70 -11.47 0.18
C ALA A 34 -16.79 -10.18 1.03
N VAL A 35 -16.48 -10.21 2.34
CA VAL A 35 -16.73 -9.09 3.25
C VAL A 35 -16.00 -7.82 2.82
N LEU A 36 -14.78 -7.98 2.31
CA LEU A 36 -13.98 -6.87 1.80
C LEU A 36 -14.40 -6.43 0.40
N ALA A 37 -15.30 -7.10 -0.31
CA ALA A 37 -15.79 -6.63 -1.61
C ALA A 37 -16.82 -5.49 -1.47
N ASP A 38 -17.51 -5.42 -0.33
CA ASP A 38 -18.54 -4.42 -0.04
C ASP A 38 -18.00 -3.38 0.97
N ASP A 39 -17.98 -2.10 0.59
CA ASP A 39 -17.49 -1.01 1.45
C ASP A 39 -18.25 -0.94 2.78
N LYS A 40 -19.58 -1.06 2.78
CA LYS A 40 -20.40 -0.91 3.99
C LYS A 40 -20.18 -2.09 4.94
N LYS A 41 -20.17 -3.32 4.41
CA LYS A 41 -19.90 -4.52 5.21
C LYS A 41 -18.49 -4.47 5.81
N ALA A 42 -17.49 -4.16 4.99
CA ALA A 42 -16.10 -4.06 5.43
C ALA A 42 -15.91 -2.99 6.52
N MET A 43 -16.57 -1.84 6.40
CA MET A 43 -16.53 -0.80 7.42
C MET A 43 -17.02 -1.30 8.78
N VAL A 44 -18.15 -2.02 8.80
CA VAL A 44 -18.72 -2.59 10.03
C VAL A 44 -17.83 -3.71 10.57
N ALA A 45 -17.44 -4.66 9.72
CA ALA A 45 -16.66 -5.84 10.13
C ALA A 45 -15.27 -5.46 10.65
N LEU A 46 -14.60 -4.48 10.05
CA LEU A 46 -13.27 -4.03 10.48
C LEU A 46 -13.32 -2.94 11.55
N GLY A 47 -14.47 -2.28 11.73
CA GLY A 47 -14.60 -1.07 12.55
C GLY A 47 -13.78 0.10 12.01
N LEU A 48 -13.73 0.25 10.67
CA LEU A 48 -12.90 1.24 9.97
C LEU A 48 -13.75 2.16 9.09
N GLY A 49 -13.28 3.39 8.86
CA GLY A 49 -13.88 4.29 7.87
C GLY A 49 -13.59 3.86 6.42
N LYS A 50 -14.40 4.35 5.47
CA LYS A 50 -14.31 3.98 4.03
C LYS A 50 -12.90 4.04 3.44
N ASN A 51 -12.16 5.14 3.66
CA ASN A 51 -10.80 5.28 3.11
C ASN A 51 -9.80 4.34 3.79
N MET A 52 -9.99 4.06 5.08
CA MET A 52 -9.17 3.08 5.80
C MET A 52 -9.44 1.65 5.33
N VAL A 53 -10.69 1.32 4.98
CA VAL A 53 -11.05 0.04 4.36
C VAL A 53 -10.34 -0.13 3.02
N ARG A 54 -10.37 0.89 2.16
CA ARG A 54 -9.64 0.86 0.88
C ARG A 54 -8.13 0.69 1.07
N ALA A 55 -7.56 1.42 2.02
CA ALA A 55 -6.15 1.27 2.37
C ALA A 55 -5.83 -0.12 2.94
N THR A 56 -6.73 -0.70 3.73
CA THR A 56 -6.60 -2.07 4.26
C THR A 56 -6.57 -3.09 3.12
N ARG A 57 -7.51 -3.01 2.16
CA ARG A 57 -7.50 -3.87 0.96
C ARG A 57 -6.22 -3.75 0.16
N PHE A 58 -5.68 -2.54 0.05
CA PHE A 58 -4.40 -2.31 -0.61
C PHE A 58 -3.28 -3.04 0.12
N TRP A 59 -3.15 -2.86 1.44
CA TRP A 59 -2.06 -3.45 2.22
C TRP A 59 -2.15 -4.98 2.29
N VAL A 60 -3.36 -5.53 2.38
CA VAL A 60 -3.59 -6.99 2.31
C VAL A 60 -3.04 -7.59 1.03
N GLN A 61 -3.26 -6.94 -0.12
CA GLN A 61 -2.75 -7.40 -1.40
C GLN A 61 -1.26 -7.14 -1.57
N ALA A 62 -0.80 -5.92 -1.24
CA ALA A 62 0.59 -5.52 -1.40
C ALA A 62 1.55 -6.36 -0.53
N SER A 63 1.11 -6.76 0.66
CA SER A 63 1.86 -7.66 1.54
C SER A 63 1.80 -9.14 1.14
N GLY A 64 0.93 -9.50 0.19
CA GLY A 64 0.73 -10.88 -0.23
C GLY A 64 0.00 -11.76 0.79
N MET A 65 -0.68 -11.18 1.79
CA MET A 65 -1.43 -11.96 2.80
C MET A 65 -2.74 -12.51 2.25
N ALA A 66 -3.42 -11.79 1.36
CA ALA A 66 -4.56 -12.30 0.60
C ALA A 66 -4.63 -11.67 -0.79
N THR A 67 -5.24 -12.37 -1.73
CA THR A 67 -5.41 -11.93 -3.12
C THR A 67 -6.88 -11.80 -3.49
N LEU A 68 -7.21 -10.80 -4.30
CA LEU A 68 -8.55 -10.67 -4.86
C LEU A 68 -8.71 -11.63 -6.05
N GLY A 69 -9.64 -12.57 -5.93
CA GLY A 69 -9.99 -13.49 -7.00
C GLY A 69 -10.85 -12.84 -8.09
N ALA A 70 -10.94 -13.50 -9.25
CA ALA A 70 -11.76 -13.05 -10.38
C ALA A 70 -13.28 -12.97 -10.05
N ASN A 71 -13.72 -13.70 -9.03
CA ASN A 71 -15.08 -13.65 -8.50
C ASN A 71 -15.33 -12.45 -7.56
N GLY A 72 -14.34 -11.56 -7.38
CA GLY A 72 -14.42 -10.41 -6.50
C GLY A 72 -14.28 -10.73 -5.01
N GLN A 73 -13.95 -11.97 -4.64
CA GLN A 73 -13.74 -12.39 -3.26
C GLN A 73 -12.25 -12.46 -2.93
N PHE A 74 -11.90 -12.22 -1.67
CA PHE A 74 -10.54 -12.38 -1.20
C PHE A 74 -10.28 -13.85 -0.83
N ALA A 75 -9.12 -14.35 -1.26
CA ALA A 75 -8.59 -15.63 -0.83
C ALA A 75 -7.30 -15.40 -0.04
N ILE A 76 -7.23 -15.93 1.18
CA ILE A 76 -6.01 -15.89 1.99
C ILE A 76 -4.93 -16.71 1.27
N THR A 77 -3.72 -16.16 1.17
CA THR A 77 -2.62 -16.88 0.53
C THR A 77 -2.04 -17.94 1.48
N PRO A 78 -1.26 -18.92 0.99
CA PRO A 78 -0.55 -19.84 1.88
C PRO A 78 0.33 -19.12 2.92
N LEU A 79 0.95 -18.01 2.51
CA LEU A 79 1.74 -17.17 3.41
C LEU A 79 0.87 -16.49 4.47
N GLY A 80 -0.26 -15.91 4.05
CA GLY A 80 -1.21 -15.26 4.95
C GLY A 80 -1.79 -16.22 5.98
N GLU A 81 -2.11 -17.45 5.57
CA GLU A 81 -2.60 -18.49 6.47
C GLU A 81 -1.52 -18.92 7.46
N GLN A 82 -0.30 -19.17 6.97
CA GLN A 82 0.81 -19.62 7.81
C GLN A 82 1.23 -18.57 8.87
N ILE A 83 1.12 -17.28 8.57
CA ILE A 83 1.51 -16.22 9.49
C ILE A 83 0.33 -15.75 10.33
N LEU A 84 -0.76 -15.33 9.68
CA LEU A 84 -1.88 -14.60 10.29
C LEU A 84 -3.15 -15.43 10.47
N GLY A 85 -3.15 -16.72 10.08
CA GLY A 85 -4.26 -17.64 10.31
C GLY A 85 -4.52 -17.86 11.80
N GLU A 86 -5.65 -18.52 12.12
CA GLU A 86 -6.08 -18.77 13.52
C GLU A 86 -4.99 -19.48 14.35
N PHE A 87 -4.28 -20.41 13.72
CA PHE A 87 -3.14 -21.15 14.30
C PHE A 87 -1.81 -20.77 13.63
N GLY A 88 -1.73 -19.57 13.08
CA GLY A 88 -0.55 -19.04 12.41
C GLY A 88 0.62 -18.80 13.36
N LEU A 89 1.79 -18.57 12.78
CA LEU A 89 3.04 -18.34 13.51
C LEU A 89 3.07 -17.00 14.27
N ASP A 90 2.31 -16.02 13.80
CA ASP A 90 2.20 -14.69 14.41
C ASP A 90 0.83 -14.05 14.12
N PRO A 91 -0.28 -14.59 14.67
CA PRO A 91 -1.65 -14.21 14.28
C PRO A 91 -1.97 -12.73 14.52
N PHE A 92 -1.24 -12.09 15.42
CA PHE A 92 -1.46 -10.69 15.82
C PHE A 92 -0.44 -9.72 15.23
N LEU A 93 0.55 -10.20 14.46
CA LEU A 93 1.64 -9.42 13.85
C LEU A 93 2.63 -8.81 14.87
N GLU A 94 2.82 -9.46 16.00
CA GLU A 94 3.54 -8.99 17.19
C GLU A 94 5.06 -9.14 17.06
N ASP A 95 5.51 -10.02 16.18
CA ASP A 95 6.91 -10.35 16.01
C ASP A 95 7.61 -9.43 15.00
N VAL A 96 8.70 -8.79 15.43
CA VAL A 96 9.55 -7.95 14.57
C VAL A 96 10.08 -8.71 13.35
N ARG A 97 10.29 -10.03 13.46
CA ARG A 97 10.72 -10.88 12.34
C ARG A 97 9.66 -10.95 11.25
N THR A 98 8.38 -11.01 11.64
CA THR A 98 7.26 -10.95 10.70
C THR A 98 7.22 -9.59 10.00
N LEU A 99 7.46 -8.49 10.73
CA LEU A 99 7.55 -7.15 10.12
C LEU A 99 8.67 -7.05 9.08
N TRP A 100 9.85 -7.64 9.34
CA TRP A 100 10.93 -7.72 8.37
C TRP A 100 10.59 -8.57 7.16
N LEU A 101 9.88 -9.68 7.35
CA LEU A 101 9.38 -10.51 6.25
C LEU A 101 8.40 -9.74 5.37
N LEU A 102 7.46 -9.00 5.97
CA LEU A 102 6.54 -8.14 5.22
C LEU A 102 7.28 -7.02 4.46
N HIS A 103 8.27 -6.39 5.11
CA HIS A 103 9.11 -5.39 4.46
C HIS A 103 9.87 -5.97 3.26
N TRP A 104 10.44 -7.17 3.41
CA TRP A 104 11.09 -7.88 2.32
C TRP A 104 10.12 -8.13 1.17
N GLN A 105 8.94 -8.69 1.44
CA GLN A 105 7.91 -8.95 0.42
C GLN A 105 7.54 -7.69 -0.38
N LEU A 106 7.32 -6.56 0.31
CA LEU A 106 7.00 -5.28 -0.33
C LEU A 106 8.15 -4.75 -1.20
N SER A 107 9.39 -5.02 -0.81
CA SER A 107 10.60 -4.51 -1.45
C SER A 107 11.10 -5.39 -2.60
N SER A 108 10.69 -6.66 -2.63
CA SER A 108 11.11 -7.64 -3.65
C SER A 108 10.01 -8.00 -4.65
N HIS A 109 8.85 -7.33 -4.61
CA HIS A 109 7.71 -7.68 -5.47
C HIS A 109 7.96 -7.30 -6.95
N VAL A 110 7.97 -8.28 -7.85
CA VAL A 110 8.39 -8.08 -9.25
C VAL A 110 7.24 -7.69 -10.19
N ALA A 111 6.06 -8.30 -10.02
CA ALA A 111 4.96 -8.12 -10.98
C ALA A 111 4.33 -6.72 -10.88
N GLU A 112 4.03 -6.30 -9.65
CA GLU A 112 3.40 -5.02 -9.33
C GLU A 112 4.09 -4.28 -8.16
N PRO A 113 5.38 -3.90 -8.29
CA PRO A 113 6.10 -3.20 -7.24
C PRO A 113 5.42 -1.89 -6.82
N LEU A 114 5.52 -1.55 -5.54
CA LEU A 114 5.15 -0.21 -5.06
C LEU A 114 6.20 0.79 -5.53
N PHE A 115 5.84 1.73 -6.39
CA PHE A 115 6.80 2.62 -7.04
C PHE A 115 7.73 3.33 -6.07
N ALA A 116 7.17 4.04 -5.08
CA ALA A 116 7.97 4.80 -4.13
C ALA A 116 8.86 3.89 -3.26
N TRP A 117 8.39 2.69 -2.94
CA TRP A 117 9.12 1.72 -2.11
C TRP A 117 10.30 1.12 -2.87
N ASP A 118 10.04 0.60 -4.07
CA ASP A 118 11.05 0.06 -4.98
C ASP A 118 12.10 1.12 -5.34
N PHE A 119 11.66 2.32 -5.71
CA PHE A 119 12.59 3.38 -6.09
C PHE A 119 13.52 3.77 -4.94
N LEU A 120 12.98 3.98 -3.73
CA LEU A 120 13.78 4.41 -2.59
C LEU A 120 14.74 3.33 -2.09
N LEU A 121 14.33 2.06 -2.10
CA LEU A 121 15.13 0.98 -1.52
C LEU A 121 16.08 0.34 -2.52
N ASN A 122 15.65 0.15 -3.77
CA ASN A 122 16.40 -0.62 -4.75
C ASN A 122 17.14 0.25 -5.78
N ARG A 123 16.74 1.52 -5.95
CA ARG A 123 17.19 2.35 -7.07
C ARG A 123 17.70 3.74 -6.69
N TRP A 124 17.57 4.14 -5.42
CA TRP A 124 17.97 5.47 -4.96
C TRP A 124 19.48 5.65 -5.13
N PRO A 125 19.95 6.62 -5.95
CA PRO A 125 21.35 6.69 -6.33
C PRO A 125 22.22 7.49 -5.36
N HIS A 126 21.63 8.12 -4.35
CA HIS A 126 22.33 9.05 -3.45
C HIS A 126 22.45 8.47 -2.03
N PRO A 127 23.54 8.75 -1.30
CA PRO A 127 23.70 8.30 0.08
C PRO A 127 22.77 9.04 1.05
N GLU A 128 22.35 10.25 0.71
CA GLU A 128 21.46 11.08 1.51
C GLU A 128 20.03 11.01 0.99
N LEU A 129 19.07 10.98 1.92
CA LEU A 129 17.65 11.00 1.63
C LEU A 129 17.02 12.24 2.27
N SER A 130 16.45 13.10 1.43
CA SER A 130 15.56 14.18 1.88
C SER A 130 14.24 14.11 1.14
N LYS A 131 13.17 14.57 1.79
CA LYS A 131 11.83 14.61 1.23
C LYS A 131 11.78 15.34 -0.11
N SER A 132 12.45 16.49 -0.21
CA SER A 132 12.45 17.31 -1.41
C SER A 132 13.25 16.66 -2.55
N ALA A 133 14.36 15.99 -2.25
CA ALA A 133 15.11 15.22 -3.24
C ALA A 133 14.29 14.03 -3.76
N ALA A 134 13.67 13.26 -2.86
CA ALA A 134 12.82 12.12 -3.23
C ALA A 134 11.66 12.56 -4.12
N LEU A 135 11.00 13.66 -3.78
CA LEU A 135 9.93 14.23 -4.58
C LEU A 135 10.35 14.63 -6.00
N ARG A 136 11.50 15.28 -6.13
CA ARG A 136 12.02 15.66 -7.46
C ARG A 136 12.36 14.43 -8.29
N ALA A 137 12.99 13.43 -7.67
CA ALA A 137 13.32 12.18 -8.33
C ALA A 137 12.07 11.41 -8.77
N PHE A 138 11.02 11.36 -7.93
CA PHE A 138 9.75 10.71 -8.27
C PHE A 138 9.04 11.39 -9.45
N ARG A 139 9.03 12.73 -9.52
CA ARG A 139 8.50 13.47 -10.68
C ARG A 139 9.25 13.07 -11.94
N HIS A 140 10.56 13.25 -11.95
CA HIS A 140 11.40 12.94 -13.10
C HIS A 140 11.28 11.48 -13.57
N GLU A 141 11.24 10.52 -12.64
CA GLU A 141 11.11 9.11 -12.98
C GLU A 141 9.71 8.78 -13.52
N SER A 142 8.66 9.40 -12.99
CA SER A 142 7.29 9.20 -13.49
C SER A 142 7.06 9.82 -14.86
N ASP A 143 7.66 10.99 -15.13
CA ASP A 143 7.63 11.65 -16.44
C ASP A 143 8.29 10.74 -17.48
N ARG A 144 9.44 10.13 -17.13
CA ARG A 144 10.13 9.14 -17.98
C ARG A 144 9.30 7.89 -18.27
N MET A 145 8.33 7.57 -17.41
CA MET A 145 7.43 6.41 -17.57
C MET A 145 6.14 6.76 -18.32
N ASP A 146 5.95 7.99 -18.82
CA ASP A 146 4.70 8.51 -19.39
C ASP A 146 3.49 8.36 -18.44
N ARG A 147 3.73 8.40 -17.12
CA ARG A 147 2.73 8.14 -16.07
C ARG A 147 2.31 9.39 -15.29
N GLU A 148 2.51 10.59 -15.85
CA GLU A 148 2.17 11.89 -15.23
C GLU A 148 0.78 11.92 -14.57
N ARG A 149 -0.23 11.27 -15.17
CA ARG A 149 -1.62 11.28 -14.70
C ARG A 149 -1.91 10.36 -13.50
N GLU A 150 -1.04 9.40 -13.20
CA GLU A 150 -1.26 8.44 -12.09
C GLU A 150 -0.70 8.93 -10.75
N LEU A 151 0.19 9.93 -10.80
CA LEU A 151 0.57 10.73 -9.65
C LEU A 151 -0.47 11.83 -9.41
N SER A 152 -1.66 11.45 -8.94
CA SER A 152 -2.66 12.44 -8.50
C SER A 152 -2.07 13.35 -7.41
N ASP A 153 -2.62 14.55 -7.24
CA ASP A 153 -2.23 15.48 -6.16
C ASP A 153 -2.23 14.82 -4.77
N SER A 154 -3.04 13.76 -4.56
CA SER A 154 -3.05 12.93 -3.35
C SER A 154 -1.76 12.16 -3.10
N THR A 155 -1.08 11.66 -4.15
CA THR A 155 0.22 10.97 -4.02
C THR A 155 1.33 11.96 -3.63
N PHE A 156 1.26 13.19 -4.15
CA PHE A 156 2.16 14.29 -3.75
C PHE A 156 1.78 14.94 -2.42
N ALA A 157 0.51 14.89 -1.99
CA ALA A 157 0.03 15.45 -0.73
C ALA A 157 0.68 14.78 0.49
N ILE A 158 0.96 13.47 0.41
CA ILE A 158 1.77 12.74 1.42
C ILE A 158 3.14 13.41 1.61
N PHE A 159 3.69 13.94 0.53
CA PHE A 159 5.01 14.54 0.50
C PHE A 159 5.01 16.09 0.61
N GLY A 160 3.85 16.71 0.86
CA GLY A 160 3.72 18.10 1.26
C GLY A 160 3.90 19.12 0.12
N GLN A 161 2.80 19.72 -0.30
CA GLN A 161 2.82 21.05 -0.89
C GLN A 161 2.85 22.08 0.28
N PRO A 162 3.69 23.13 0.24
CA PRO A 162 3.41 24.31 1.05
C PRO A 162 2.06 24.85 0.58
N ARG A 163 1.13 25.12 1.51
CA ARG A 163 -0.07 25.89 1.16
C ARG A 163 0.40 27.19 0.52
N ALA A 164 0.07 27.41 -0.74
CA ALA A 164 0.16 28.72 -1.33
C ALA A 164 -0.75 29.64 -0.49
N ILE A 165 -0.15 30.46 0.37
CA ILE A 165 -0.83 31.58 0.99
C ILE A 165 -1.10 32.54 -0.17
N GLY A 166 -2.35 32.61 -0.60
CA GLY A 166 -2.78 33.57 -1.60
C GLY A 166 -2.43 34.97 -1.14
N HIS A 167 -1.46 35.59 -1.79
CA HIS A 167 -1.17 37.00 -1.70
C HIS A 167 -1.51 37.62 -3.05
N ALA A 168 -2.66 38.26 -3.13
CA ALA A 168 -3.09 39.29 -4.10
C ALA A 168 -4.62 39.42 -3.98
N ALA A 169 -5.23 40.60 -3.91
CA ALA A 169 -4.70 41.95 -3.88
C ALA A 169 -5.79 42.87 -3.32
N LEU A 170 -5.35 43.90 -2.60
CA LEU A 170 -6.08 45.16 -2.46
C LEU A 170 -6.43 45.69 -3.85
N GLY A 171 -7.69 46.03 -4.05
CA GLY A 171 -8.27 46.71 -5.20
C GLY A 171 -9.69 47.11 -4.87
#